data_AF-A0A936TLQ2-F1
#
_entry.id   AF-A0A936TLQ2-F1
#
_cell.length_a   1.000
_cell.length_b   1.000
_cell.length_c   1.000
_cell.angle_alpha   90.00
_cell.angle_beta   90.00
_cell.angle_gamma   90.00
#
_symmetry.space_group_name_H-M   'P 1'
#
loop_
_entity.id
_entity.type
_entity.pdbx_description
1 polymer ?
#
loop_
_entity_poly.entity_id
_entity_poly.type
_entity_poly.pdbx_seq_one_letter_code
_entity_poly.pdbx_strand_id
1 'polypeptide(L)'
;MKTQGKVKFQVWLMIFLVFILGGVTGASIDHLYNTKYGSSRSGPPPGSRRQAMIENMRRDLNLSEDQVKQVRQVFEETRKESQRRSAVECPVFNEMREKTRQNIRAVLNPEQQQKYDAINAKHDAERSNQKNAR
;
A
#
# COMPACT_ATOMS: atom_id res chain seq x y z
N MET A 1 -24.15 46.42 -14.44
CA MET A 1 -23.36 45.18 -14.55
C MET A 1 -22.37 45.06 -13.37
N LYS A 2 -22.78 44.54 -12.20
CA LYS A 2 -21.87 44.31 -11.05
C LYS A 2 -22.09 42.97 -10.33
N THR A 3 -22.92 42.08 -10.90
CA THR A 3 -23.33 40.83 -10.23
C THR A 3 -22.53 39.61 -10.69
N GLN A 4 -21.94 39.63 -11.88
CA GLN A 4 -21.19 38.48 -12.40
C GLN A 4 -19.88 38.18 -11.67
N GLY A 5 -19.17 39.20 -11.18
CA GLY A 5 -17.90 39.01 -10.46
C GLY A 5 -18.09 38.30 -9.10
N LYS A 6 -19.18 38.63 -8.40
CA LYS A 6 -19.51 38.02 -7.09
C LYS A 6 -19.87 36.54 -7.23
N VAL A 7 -20.69 36.19 -8.24
CA VAL A 7 -21.11 34.80 -8.47
C VAL A 7 -19.93 33.93 -8.90
N LYS A 8 -19.04 34.44 -9.76
CA LYS A 8 -17.82 33.71 -10.17
C LYS A 8 -16.89 33.44 -9.00
N PHE A 9 -16.69 34.42 -8.11
CA PHE A 9 -15.88 34.25 -6.90
C PHE A 9 -16.52 33.25 -5.92
N GLN A 10 -17.84 33.30 -5.76
CA GLN A 10 -18.58 32.40 -4.89
C GLN A 10 -18.55 30.94 -5.39
N VAL A 11 -18.62 30.73 -6.71
CA VAL A 11 -18.47 29.39 -7.32
C VAL A 11 -17.04 28.87 -7.15
N TRP A 12 -16.03 29.71 -7.35
CA TRP A 12 -14.63 29.32 -7.14
C TRP A 12 -14.34 28.97 -5.68
N LEU A 13 -14.92 29.70 -4.74
CA LEU A 13 -14.82 29.45 -3.31
C LEU A 13 -15.49 28.12 -2.92
N MET A 14 -16.63 27.78 -3.52
CA MET A 14 -17.27 26.46 -3.32
C MET A 14 -16.42 25.31 -3.85
N ILE A 15 -15.83 25.44 -5.04
CA ILE A 15 -14.93 24.43 -5.61
C ILE A 15 -13.69 24.24 -4.73
N PHE A 16 -13.11 25.34 -4.25
CA PHE A 16 -11.95 25.30 -3.36
C PHE A 16 -12.30 24.63 -2.02
N LEU A 17 -13.50 24.88 -1.49
CA LEU A 17 -13.99 24.27 -0.25
C LEU A 17 -14.24 22.76 -0.40
N VAL A 18 -14.79 22.32 -1.54
CA VAL A 18 -14.92 20.89 -1.88
C VAL A 18 -13.54 20.23 -2.05
N PHE A 19 -12.57 20.93 -2.64
CA PHE A 19 -11.19 20.44 -2.77
C PHE A 19 -10.50 20.29 -1.41
N ILE A 20 -10.70 21.23 -0.49
CA ILE A 20 -10.19 21.10 0.90
C ILE A 20 -10.88 19.95 1.63
N LEU A 21 -12.21 19.82 1.53
CA LEU A 21 -12.95 18.69 2.13
C LEU A 21 -12.48 17.34 1.57
N GLY A 22 -12.26 17.26 0.26
CA GLY A 22 -11.68 16.09 -0.41
C GLY A 22 -10.24 15.81 0.02
N GLY A 23 -9.42 16.86 0.18
CA GLY A 23 -8.03 16.76 0.65
C GLY A 23 -7.94 16.28 2.10
N VAL A 24 -8.81 16.76 2.99
CA VAL A 24 -8.88 16.31 4.39
C VAL A 24 -9.37 14.86 4.48
N THR A 25 -10.34 14.48 3.65
CA THR A 25 -10.82 13.09 3.57
C THR A 25 -9.74 12.14 3.03
N GLY A 26 -8.98 12.57 2.01
CA GLY A 26 -7.84 11.81 1.46
C GLY A 26 -6.67 11.66 2.43
N ALA A 27 -6.31 12.74 3.15
CA ALA A 27 -5.21 12.72 4.13
C ALA A 27 -5.52 11.83 5.36
N SER A 28 -6.80 11.67 5.71
CA SER A 28 -7.23 10.85 6.85
C SER A 28 -7.15 9.35 6.57
N ILE A 29 -7.40 8.93 5.32
CA ILE A 29 -7.28 7.52 4.90
C ILE A 29 -5.81 7.09 4.91
N ASP A 30 -4.90 7.96 4.47
CA ASP A 30 -3.47 7.68 4.43
C ASP A 30 -2.87 7.60 5.84
N HIS A 31 -3.27 8.49 6.76
CA HIS A 31 -2.79 8.45 8.15
C HIS A 31 -3.27 7.19 8.92
N LEU A 32 -4.50 6.73 8.71
CA LEU A 32 -5.02 5.52 9.36
C LEU A 32 -4.44 4.22 8.77
N TYR A 33 -4.20 4.18 7.46
CA TYR A 33 -3.49 3.03 6.86
C TYR A 33 -2.01 3.00 7.28
N ASN A 34 -1.34 4.15 7.35
CA ASN A 34 0.08 4.23 7.70
C ASN A 34 0.33 4.07 9.21
N THR A 35 -0.64 4.33 10.08
CA THR A 35 -0.51 4.05 11.54
C THR A 35 -0.89 2.62 11.91
N LYS A 36 -1.77 1.93 11.16
CA LYS A 36 -2.03 0.49 11.37
C LYS A 36 -1.06 -0.43 10.64
N TYR A 37 -0.45 0.00 9.53
CA TYR A 37 0.47 -0.83 8.72
C TYR A 37 1.85 -0.23 8.47
N GLY A 38 2.08 1.06 8.76
CA GLY A 38 3.32 1.79 8.45
C GLY A 38 4.23 2.12 9.63
N SER A 39 3.78 1.93 10.88
CA SER A 39 4.61 2.18 12.07
C SER A 39 5.03 0.88 12.76
N SER A 40 5.99 0.17 12.16
CA SER A 40 7.20 -0.29 12.85
C SER A 40 8.09 -1.08 11.87
N ARG A 41 9.05 -0.38 11.26
CA ARG A 41 10.21 -0.97 10.56
C ARG A 41 11.22 -1.61 11.54
N SER A 42 10.88 -1.76 12.81
CA SER A 42 11.69 -2.43 13.84
C SER A 42 10.87 -3.45 14.63
N GLY A 43 9.93 -4.12 13.95
CA GLY A 43 9.30 -5.31 14.50
C GLY A 43 10.32 -6.44 14.65
N PRO A 44 10.20 -7.31 15.67
CA PRO A 44 10.97 -8.54 15.79
C PRO A 44 11.02 -9.27 14.43
N PRO A 45 12.15 -9.92 14.05
CA PRO A 45 12.28 -10.59 12.76
C PRO A 45 11.06 -11.46 12.48
N PRO A 46 10.57 -11.58 11.22
CA PRO A 46 9.29 -12.21 10.91
C PRO A 46 9.08 -13.60 11.56
N GLY A 47 10.15 -14.36 11.76
CA GLY A 47 10.14 -15.64 12.48
C GLY A 47 9.83 -15.54 13.98
N SER A 48 10.32 -14.50 14.65
CA SER A 48 10.14 -14.30 16.10
C SER A 48 8.72 -13.89 16.48
N ARG A 49 8.02 -13.10 15.65
CA ARG A 49 6.60 -12.77 15.87
C ARG A 49 5.71 -14.01 15.75
N ARG A 50 6.02 -14.90 14.79
CA ARG A 50 5.29 -16.15 14.59
C ARG A 50 5.54 -17.15 15.72
N GLN A 51 6.79 -17.26 16.16
CA GLN A 51 7.12 -18.08 17.32
C GLN A 51 6.41 -17.59 18.57
N ALA A 52 6.38 -16.28 18.82
CA ALA A 52 5.61 -15.69 19.92
C ALA A 52 4.11 -15.97 19.80
N MET A 53 3.54 -15.93 18.60
CA MET A 53 2.13 -16.27 18.36
C MET A 53 1.83 -17.73 18.69
N ILE A 54 2.67 -18.67 18.25
CA ILE A 54 2.50 -20.10 18.53
C ILE A 54 2.66 -20.37 20.03
N GLU A 55 3.59 -19.69 20.70
CA GLU A 55 3.80 -19.84 22.14
C GLU A 55 2.62 -19.27 22.94
N ASN A 56 2.05 -18.15 22.51
CA ASN A 56 0.81 -17.63 23.09
C ASN A 56 -0.34 -18.61 22.90
N MET A 57 -0.53 -19.17 21.69
CA MET A 57 -1.56 -20.19 21.45
C MET A 57 -1.35 -21.44 22.30
N ARG A 58 -0.10 -21.87 22.47
CA ARG A 58 0.25 -23.00 23.35
C ARG A 58 -0.20 -22.75 24.78
N ARG A 59 0.15 -21.60 25.34
CA ARG A 59 -0.20 -21.22 26.72
C ARG A 59 -1.71 -20.99 26.89
N ASP A 60 -2.33 -20.25 25.99
CA ASP A 60 -3.71 -19.79 26.15
C ASP A 60 -4.71 -20.93 25.86
N LEU A 61 -4.33 -21.91 25.02
CA LEU A 61 -5.17 -23.07 24.66
C LEU A 61 -4.67 -24.39 25.29
N ASN A 62 -3.62 -24.35 26.11
CA ASN A 62 -2.98 -25.53 26.71
C ASN A 62 -2.65 -26.63 25.68
N LEU A 63 -2.04 -26.25 24.56
CA LEU A 63 -1.73 -27.19 23.48
C LEU A 63 -0.66 -28.20 23.91
N SER A 64 -0.85 -29.47 23.55
CA SER A 64 0.19 -30.49 23.68
C SER A 64 1.32 -30.26 22.68
N GLU A 65 2.48 -30.89 22.91
CA GLU A 65 3.63 -30.78 21.99
C GLU A 65 3.28 -31.21 20.55
N ASP A 66 2.44 -32.24 20.41
CA ASP A 66 2.03 -32.71 19.10
C ASP A 66 1.06 -31.74 18.42
N GLN A 67 0.20 -31.08 19.17
CA GLN A 67 -0.66 -30.00 18.66
C GLN A 67 0.17 -28.78 18.23
N VAL A 68 1.20 -28.41 19.00
CA VAL A 68 2.13 -27.32 18.63
C VAL A 68 2.87 -27.63 17.34
N LYS A 69 3.31 -28.88 17.14
CA LYS A 69 3.93 -29.31 15.87
C LYS A 69 2.97 -29.19 14.69
N GLN A 70 1.71 -29.59 14.86
CA GLN A 70 0.69 -29.46 13.81
C GLN A 70 0.40 -28.00 13.48
N VAL A 71 0.25 -27.13 14.49
CA VAL A 71 0.06 -25.68 14.29
C VAL A 71 1.24 -25.06 13.54
N ARG A 72 2.49 -25.44 13.88
CA ARG A 72 3.69 -25.02 13.14
C ARG A 72 3.62 -25.45 11.67
N GLN A 73 3.21 -26.68 11.40
CA GLN A 73 3.09 -27.21 10.04
C GLN A 73 2.05 -26.44 9.22
N VAL A 74 0.84 -26.21 9.75
CA VAL A 74 -0.21 -25.43 9.10
C VAL A 74 0.32 -24.06 8.69
N PHE A 75 1.00 -23.41 9.63
CA PHE A 75 1.63 -22.12 9.40
C PHE A 75 2.69 -22.17 8.27
N GLU A 76 3.58 -23.16 8.26
CA GLU A 76 4.56 -23.31 7.18
C GLU A 76 3.92 -23.57 5.81
N GLU A 77 2.85 -24.36 5.76
CA GLU A 77 2.09 -24.61 4.53
C GLU A 77 1.43 -23.33 4.01
N THR A 78 0.76 -22.56 4.88
CA THR A 78 0.20 -21.26 4.52
C THR A 78 1.25 -20.30 3.99
N ARG A 79 2.47 -20.32 4.55
CA ARG A 79 3.59 -19.48 4.07
C ARG A 79 4.00 -19.88 2.66
N LYS A 80 4.17 -21.17 2.40
CA LYS A 80 4.53 -21.70 1.07
C LYS A 80 3.46 -21.35 0.05
N GLU A 81 2.19 -21.49 0.40
CA GLU A 81 1.08 -21.13 -0.47
C GLU A 81 1.05 -19.63 -0.76
N SER A 82 1.21 -18.80 0.27
CA SER A 82 1.26 -17.34 0.11
C SER A 82 2.42 -16.93 -0.81
N GLN A 83 3.61 -17.52 -0.64
CA GLN A 83 4.77 -17.26 -1.49
C GLN A 83 4.50 -17.67 -2.95
N ARG A 84 3.87 -18.82 -3.19
CA ARG A 84 3.49 -19.26 -4.54
C ARG A 84 2.49 -18.29 -5.18
N ARG A 85 1.45 -17.88 -4.45
CA ARG A 85 0.45 -16.91 -4.93
C ARG A 85 1.11 -15.57 -5.24
N SER A 86 1.92 -15.03 -4.33
CA SER A 86 2.64 -13.78 -4.58
C SER A 86 3.55 -13.86 -5.82
N ALA A 87 4.23 -14.98 -6.03
CA ALA A 87 5.08 -15.16 -7.22
C ALA A 87 4.29 -15.11 -8.54
N VAL A 88 3.04 -15.60 -8.53
CA VAL A 88 2.14 -15.59 -9.70
C VAL A 88 1.41 -14.25 -9.85
N GLU A 89 1.02 -13.62 -8.75
CA GLU A 89 0.29 -12.35 -8.74
C GLU A 89 1.19 -11.17 -9.14
N CYS A 90 2.44 -11.14 -8.66
CA CYS A 90 3.40 -10.07 -8.98
C CYS A 90 3.53 -9.73 -10.48
N PRO A 91 3.71 -10.69 -11.40
CA PRO A 91 3.82 -10.38 -12.84
C PRO A 91 2.51 -9.80 -13.42
N VAL A 92 1.35 -10.32 -13.02
CA VAL A 92 0.04 -9.82 -13.49
C VAL A 92 -0.18 -8.37 -13.07
N PHE A 93 0.15 -8.04 -11.81
CA PHE A 93 0.07 -6.67 -11.31
C PHE A 93 1.05 -5.74 -12.02
N ASN A 94 2.25 -6.21 -12.37
CA ASN A 94 3.22 -5.40 -13.12
C ASN A 94 2.72 -5.08 -14.53
N GLU A 95 2.15 -6.05 -15.24
CA GLU A 95 1.60 -5.83 -16.58
C GLU A 95 0.44 -4.83 -16.56
N MET A 96 -0.51 -5.00 -15.63
CA MET A 96 -1.61 -4.05 -15.45
C MET A 96 -1.12 -2.64 -15.14
N ARG A 97 -0.06 -2.53 -14.31
CA ARG A 97 0.57 -1.26 -13.95
C ARG A 97 1.20 -0.59 -15.18
N GLU A 98 1.94 -1.32 -16.00
CA GLU A 98 2.56 -0.77 -17.21
C GLU A 98 1.52 -0.33 -18.23
N LYS A 99 0.46 -1.13 -18.45
CA LYS A 99 -0.66 -0.73 -19.30
C LYS A 99 -1.33 0.55 -18.82
N THR A 100 -1.56 0.66 -17.51
CA THR A 100 -2.12 1.87 -16.90
C THR A 100 -1.19 3.07 -17.10
N ARG A 101 0.13 2.88 -16.95
CA ARG A 101 1.12 3.93 -17.17
C ARG A 101 1.11 4.44 -18.60
N GLN A 102 1.03 3.55 -19.58
CA GLN A 102 0.96 3.92 -20.99
C GLN A 102 -0.32 4.69 -21.31
N ASN A 103 -1.47 4.24 -20.81
CA ASN A 103 -2.75 4.93 -21.01
C ASN A 103 -2.74 6.34 -20.41
N ILE A 104 -2.16 6.51 -19.22
CA ILE A 104 -1.99 7.83 -18.60
C ILE A 104 -1.04 8.68 -19.44
N ARG A 105 0.12 8.14 -19.85
CA ARG A 105 1.09 8.88 -20.66
C ARG A 105 0.47 9.40 -21.97
N ALA A 106 -0.38 8.60 -22.61
CA ALA A 106 -1.00 8.93 -23.90
C ALA A 106 -1.90 10.18 -23.86
N VAL A 107 -2.44 10.54 -22.69
CA VAL A 107 -3.30 11.74 -22.53
C VAL A 107 -2.53 12.98 -22.03
N LEU A 108 -1.23 12.84 -21.75
CA LEU A 108 -0.39 13.93 -21.25
C LEU A 108 0.31 14.67 -22.38
N ASN A 109 0.49 15.99 -22.20
CA ASN A 109 1.33 16.79 -23.07
C ASN A 109 2.84 16.51 -22.83
N PRO A 110 3.75 16.93 -23.72
CA PRO A 110 5.17 16.56 -23.62
C PRO A 110 5.85 16.96 -22.30
N GLU A 111 5.53 18.14 -21.74
CA GLU A 111 6.10 18.60 -20.46
C GLU A 111 5.59 17.74 -19.29
N GLN A 112 4.29 17.41 -19.30
CA GLN A 112 3.68 16.53 -18.30
C GLN A 112 4.22 15.10 -18.39
N GLN A 113 4.51 14.59 -19.58
CA GLN A 113 5.11 13.27 -19.76
C GLN A 113 6.48 13.19 -19.09
N GLN A 114 7.34 14.19 -19.27
CA GLN A 114 8.66 14.21 -18.62
C GLN A 114 8.55 14.17 -17.10
N LYS A 115 7.62 14.95 -16.52
CA LYS A 115 7.36 14.95 -15.08
C LYS A 115 6.81 13.61 -14.59
N TYR A 116 5.89 13.01 -15.36
CA TYR A 116 5.29 11.72 -15.03
C TYR A 116 6.32 10.58 -15.06
N ASP A 117 7.25 10.61 -16.01
CA ASP A 117 8.35 9.63 -16.11
C ASP A 117 9.30 9.72 -14.92
N ALA A 118 9.67 10.94 -14.51
CA ALA A 118 10.51 11.15 -13.33
C ALA A 118 9.87 10.62 -12.05
N ILE A 119 8.56 10.84 -11.87
CA ILE A 119 7.79 10.31 -10.73
C ILE A 119 7.81 8.77 -10.75
N ASN A 120 7.54 8.16 -11.91
CA ASN A 120 7.55 6.71 -12.06
C ASN A 120 8.93 6.11 -11.78
N ALA A 121 10.00 6.72 -12.30
CA ALA A 121 11.36 6.27 -12.08
C ALA A 121 11.75 6.32 -10.58
N LYS A 122 11.38 7.40 -9.88
CA LYS A 122 11.60 7.51 -8.43
C LYS A 122 10.89 6.38 -7.66
N HIS A 123 9.59 6.17 -7.94
CA HIS A 123 8.83 5.10 -7.29
C HIS A 123 9.37 3.70 -7.61
N ASP A 124 9.95 3.50 -8.79
CA ASP A 124 10.52 2.21 -9.19
C ASP A 124 11.87 1.96 -8.49
N ALA A 125 12.68 2.99 -8.32
CA ALA A 125 13.91 2.95 -7.52
C ALA A 125 13.64 2.68 -6.03
N GLU A 126 12.59 3.28 -5.46
CA GLU A 126 12.20 3.02 -4.07
C GLU A 126 11.75 1.54 -3.88
N ARG A 127 11.01 0.98 -4.84
CA ARG A 127 10.60 -0.43 -4.80
C ARG A 127 11.77 -1.40 -4.96
N SER A 128 12.71 -1.11 -5.86
CA SER A 128 13.89 -1.96 -6.05
C SER A 128 14.78 -1.96 -4.80
N ASN A 129 14.98 -0.80 -4.17
CA ASN A 129 15.71 -0.69 -2.91
C ASN A 129 15.04 -1.49 -1.78
N GLN A 130 13.71 -1.47 -1.69
CA GLN A 130 12.98 -2.26 -0.69
C GLN A 130 13.05 -3.77 -0.96
N LYS A 131 13.11 -4.18 -2.23
CA LYS A 131 13.29 -5.59 -2.61
C LYS A 131 14.70 -6.09 -2.29
N ASN A 132 15.72 -5.26 -2.52
CA ASN A 132 17.12 -5.61 -2.26
C ASN A 132 17.48 -5.59 -0.76
N ALA A 133 16.70 -4.87 0.05
CA ALA A 133 16.88 -4.81 1.51
C ALA A 133 16.20 -5.96 2.28
N ARG A 134 15.57 -6.92 1.59
CA ARG A 134 14.91 -8.10 2.16
C ARG A 134 15.68 -9.36 1.82
#